data_AF-A0A972WR24-F1
#
_entry.id   AF-A0A972WR24-F1
#
_cell.length_a   1.000
_cell.length_b   1.000
_cell.length_c   1.000
_cell.angle_alpha   90.00
_cell.angle_beta   90.00
_cell.angle_gamma   90.00
#
_symmetry.space_group_name_H-M   'P 1'
#
loop_
_entity.id
_entity.type
_entity.pdbx_description
1 polymer ?
#
loop_
_entity_poly.entity_id
_entity_poly.type
_entity_poly.pdbx_seq_one_letter_code
_entity_poly.pdbx_strand_id
1 'polypeptide(L)'
;MPEPIRTRSYNILAESVSDVVGKRNVAYSAIREAAEVEDRSKENWASTVFNQISAINRRRIRMTAIDKAEDERARSRRLRAGKSAALADLSKLFGNNRAAV
;
A
#
# COMPACT_ATOMS: atom_id res chain seq x y z
N MET A 1 12.30 -6.10 6.49
CA MET A 1 11.93 -4.73 6.90
C MET A 1 10.53 -4.43 6.35
N PRO A 2 9.61 -3.84 7.13
CA PRO A 2 8.34 -3.38 6.57
C PRO A 2 8.61 -2.34 5.48
N GLU A 3 7.93 -2.47 4.35
CA GLU A 3 7.97 -1.48 3.28
C GLU A 3 7.61 -0.09 3.85
N PRO A 4 8.36 0.97 3.52
CA PRO A 4 8.07 2.32 3.98
C PRO A 4 6.64 2.72 3.64
N ILE A 5 5.96 3.42 4.56
CA ILE A 5 4.58 3.91 4.35
C ILE A 5 4.48 4.70 3.05
N ARG A 6 5.50 5.52 2.77
CA ARG A 6 5.65 6.30 1.54
C ARG A 6 5.54 5.41 0.29
N THR A 7 6.45 4.45 0.13
CA THR A 7 6.49 3.54 -1.02
C THR A 7 5.16 2.83 -1.23
N ARG A 8 4.53 2.37 -0.14
CA ARG A 8 3.21 1.73 -0.21
C ARG A 8 2.11 2.67 -0.70
N SER A 9 2.07 3.90 -0.20
CA SER A 9 1.10 4.91 -0.64
C SER A 9 1.27 5.25 -2.13
N TYR A 10 2.50 5.41 -2.60
CA TYR A 10 2.78 5.62 -4.03
C TYR A 10 2.43 4.41 -4.89
N ASN A 11 2.66 3.18 -4.39
CA ASN A 11 2.26 1.97 -5.09
C ASN A 11 0.73 1.87 -5.25
N ILE A 12 -0.04 2.13 -4.19
CA ILE A 12 -1.51 2.16 -4.27
C ILE A 12 -1.96 3.23 -5.27
N LEU A 13 -1.36 4.42 -5.23
CA LEU A 13 -1.69 5.49 -6.16
C LEU A 13 -1.36 5.09 -7.61
N ALA A 14 -0.19 4.51 -7.86
CA ALA A 14 0.23 4.06 -9.19
C ALA A 14 -0.72 2.99 -9.74
N GLU A 15 -1.10 2.01 -8.93
CA GLU A 15 -2.07 0.99 -9.35
C GLU A 15 -3.43 1.62 -9.70
N SER A 16 -3.93 2.54 -8.89
CA SER A 16 -5.19 3.25 -9.18
C SER A 16 -5.11 4.08 -10.47
N VAL A 17 -3.95 4.68 -10.76
CA VAL A 17 -3.71 5.36 -12.05
C VAL A 17 -3.73 4.35 -13.20
N SER A 18 -3.05 3.21 -13.04
CA SER A 18 -3.05 2.12 -14.02
C SER A 18 -4.46 1.63 -14.34
N ASP A 19 -5.32 1.49 -13.34
CA ASP A 19 -6.68 0.98 -13.53
C ASP A 19 -7.58 1.96 -14.30
N VAL A 20 -7.36 3.27 -14.14
CA VAL A 20 -8.23 4.29 -14.75
C VAL A 20 -7.72 4.76 -16.11
N VAL A 21 -6.40 4.96 -16.26
CA VAL A 21 -5.81 5.56 -17.47
C VAL A 21 -4.74 4.67 -18.13
N GLY A 22 -4.48 3.49 -17.56
CA GLY A 22 -3.56 2.50 -18.12
C GLY A 22 -2.10 2.67 -17.69
N LYS A 23 -1.34 1.57 -17.71
CA LYS A 23 0.10 1.53 -17.39
C LYS A 23 0.99 2.29 -18.37
N ARG A 24 0.51 2.57 -19.58
CA ARG A 24 1.23 3.37 -20.59
C ARG A 24 1.14 4.88 -20.33
N ASN A 25 0.32 5.31 -19.38
CA ASN A 25 0.19 6.72 -19.05
C ASN A 25 1.45 7.23 -18.33
N VAL A 26 1.92 8.42 -18.72
CA VAL A 26 3.12 9.04 -18.13
C VAL A 26 2.98 9.24 -16.62
N ALA A 27 1.77 9.51 -16.13
CA ALA A 27 1.51 9.64 -14.70
C ALA A 27 1.76 8.34 -13.92
N TYR A 28 1.47 7.18 -14.52
CA TYR A 28 1.80 5.89 -13.91
C TYR A 28 3.31 5.76 -13.71
N SER A 29 4.09 6.00 -14.76
CA SER A 29 5.55 5.91 -14.71
C SER A 29 6.16 6.91 -13.72
N ALA A 30 5.66 8.15 -13.69
CA ALA A 30 6.18 9.17 -12.79
C ALA A 30 5.91 8.85 -11.31
N ILE A 31 4.71 8.34 -11.00
CA ILE A 31 4.35 7.93 -9.63
C ILE A 31 5.14 6.69 -9.21
N ARG A 32 5.40 5.75 -10.13
CA ARG A 32 6.28 4.60 -9.90
C ARG A 32 7.71 5.02 -9.59
N GLU A 33 8.29 5.93 -10.38
CA GLU A 33 9.63 6.45 -10.10
C GLU A 33 9.71 7.20 -8.77
N ALA A 34 8.68 7.99 -8.42
CA ALA A 34 8.61 8.65 -7.13
C ALA A 34 8.49 7.66 -5.94
N ALA A 35 7.91 6.48 -6.16
CA ALA A 35 7.84 5.41 -5.16
C ALA A 35 9.22 4.79 -4.88
N GLU A 36 10.04 4.67 -5.92
CA GLU A 36 11.35 4.01 -5.89
C GLU A 36 12.46 4.96 -5.42
N VAL A 37 12.40 6.23 -5.82
CA VAL A 37 13.43 7.24 -5.51
C VAL A 37 12.86 8.32 -4.60
N GLU A 38 13.51 8.54 -3.45
CA GLU A 38 13.17 9.61 -2.51
C GLU A 38 13.81 10.94 -2.94
N ASP A 39 13.35 11.47 -4.07
CA ASP A 39 13.80 12.73 -4.67
C ASP A 39 12.59 13.65 -4.91
N ARG A 40 12.67 14.88 -4.37
CA ARG A 40 11.65 15.93 -4.55
C ARG A 40 11.38 16.25 -6.01
N SER A 41 12.37 16.12 -6.88
CA SER A 41 12.22 16.37 -8.32
C SER A 41 11.26 15.35 -8.95
N LYS A 42 11.33 14.09 -8.52
CA LYS A 42 10.44 13.01 -8.96
C LYS A 42 9.03 13.18 -8.41
N GLU A 43 8.90 13.62 -7.16
CA GLU A 43 7.59 13.93 -6.55
C GLU A 43 6.90 15.10 -7.26
N ASN A 44 7.65 16.17 -7.55
CA ASN A 44 7.15 17.32 -8.30
C ASN A 44 6.72 16.90 -9.70
N TRP A 45 7.54 16.13 -10.41
CA TRP A 45 7.20 15.62 -11.73
C TRP A 45 5.92 14.78 -11.69
N ALA A 46 5.82 13.82 -10.76
CA ALA A 46 4.63 13.00 -10.57
C ALA A 46 3.37 13.84 -10.31
N SER A 47 3.47 14.87 -9.47
CA SER A 47 2.39 15.84 -9.22
C SER A 47 1.99 16.59 -10.49
N THR A 48 2.97 17.10 -11.24
CA THR A 48 2.73 17.83 -12.50
C THR A 48 1.98 16.97 -13.52
N VAL A 49 2.46 15.75 -13.80
CA VAL A 49 1.80 14.88 -14.79
C VAL A 49 0.46 14.35 -14.30
N PHE A 50 0.30 14.13 -12.98
CA PHE A 50 -0.98 13.76 -12.41
C PHE A 50 -2.02 14.87 -12.61
N ASN A 51 -1.62 16.13 -12.47
CA ASN A 51 -2.49 17.29 -12.71
C ASN A 51 -2.85 17.50 -14.19
N GLN A 52 -2.18 16.84 -15.12
CA GLN A 52 -2.55 16.83 -16.55
C GLN A 52 -3.67 15.82 -16.85
N ILE A 53 -3.91 14.83 -15.99
CA ILE A 53 -5.04 13.90 -16.12
C ILE A 53 -6.36 14.67 -15.99
N SER A 54 -7.39 14.32 -16.77
CA SER A 54 -8.70 14.98 -16.68
C SER A 54 -9.28 14.96 -15.25
N ALA A 55 -10.02 16.00 -14.87
CA ALA A 55 -10.59 16.11 -13.52
C ALA A 55 -11.48 14.91 -13.14
N ILE A 56 -12.24 14.38 -14.10
CA ILE A 56 -13.08 13.19 -13.94
C ILE A 56 -12.22 11.96 -13.59
N ASN A 57 -11.14 11.74 -14.35
CA ASN A 57 -10.24 10.61 -14.11
C ASN A 57 -9.48 10.77 -12.80
N ARG A 58 -9.01 11.98 -12.45
CA ARG A 58 -8.39 12.23 -11.13
C ARG A 58 -9.34 11.91 -9.98
N ARG A 59 -10.63 12.27 -10.10
CA ARG A 59 -11.64 11.95 -9.09
C ARG A 59 -11.80 10.42 -8.95
N ARG A 60 -11.91 9.71 -10.07
CA ARG A 60 -11.97 8.24 -10.09
C ARG A 60 -10.74 7.61 -9.43
N ILE A 61 -9.54 8.05 -9.83
CA ILE A 61 -8.27 7.54 -9.27
C ILE A 61 -8.23 7.73 -7.76
N ARG A 62 -8.65 8.90 -7.24
CA ARG A 62 -8.68 9.15 -5.79
C ARG A 62 -9.62 8.18 -5.07
N MET A 63 -10.84 7.97 -5.59
CA MET A 63 -11.76 7.01 -5.00
C MET A 63 -11.17 5.60 -5.01
N THR A 64 -10.67 5.13 -6.15
CA THR A 64 -10.04 3.81 -6.27
C THR A 64 -8.84 3.65 -5.34
N ALA A 65 -8.03 4.69 -5.15
CA ALA A 65 -6.90 4.66 -4.21
C ALA A 65 -7.36 4.58 -2.75
N ILE A 66 -8.44 5.24 -2.37
CA ILE A 66 -9.03 5.14 -1.03
C ILE A 66 -9.54 3.71 -0.80
N ASP A 67 -10.33 3.16 -1.73
CA ASP A 67 -10.88 1.81 -1.61
C ASP A 67 -9.76 0.78 -1.43
N LYS A 68 -8.71 0.85 -2.25
CA LYS A 68 -7.53 -0.03 -2.13
C LYS A 68 -6.78 0.15 -0.82
N ALA A 69 -6.67 1.37 -0.32
CA ALA A 69 -6.01 1.63 0.97
C ALA A 69 -6.83 1.04 2.13
N GLU A 70 -8.16 1.09 2.06
CA GLU A 70 -9.04 0.45 3.04
C GLU A 70 -8.94 -1.07 2.99
N ASP A 71 -8.94 -1.67 1.80
CA ASP A 71 -8.72 -3.10 1.60
C ASP A 71 -7.37 -3.57 2.17
N GLU A 72 -6.31 -2.81 1.89
CA GLU A 72 -4.97 -3.09 2.42
C GLU A 72 -4.93 -3.00 3.95
N ARG A 73 -5.64 -2.02 4.52
CA ARG A 73 -5.76 -1.87 5.97
C ARG A 73 -6.53 -3.04 6.59
N ALA A 74 -7.59 -3.51 5.94
CA ALA A 74 -8.35 -4.69 6.35
C ALA A 74 -7.48 -5.96 6.28
N ARG A 75 -6.71 -6.16 5.20
CA ARG A 75 -5.76 -7.27 5.06
C ARG A 75 -4.70 -7.25 6.17
N SER A 76 -4.09 -6.09 6.41
CA SER A 76 -3.10 -5.91 7.47
C SER A 76 -3.65 -6.22 8.87
N ARG A 77 -4.91 -5.84 9.16
CA ARG A 77 -5.59 -6.18 10.42
C ARG A 77 -5.79 -7.69 10.57
N ARG A 78 -6.27 -8.37 9.52
CA ARG A 78 -6.48 -9.83 9.52
C ARG A 78 -5.17 -10.59 9.76
N LEU A 79 -4.08 -10.18 9.10
CA LEU A 79 -2.76 -10.80 9.29
C LEU A 79 -2.22 -10.63 10.71
N ARG A 80 -2.45 -9.48 11.34
CA ARG A 80 -2.08 -9.25 12.75
C ARG A 80 -2.91 -10.10 13.71
N ALA A 81 -4.22 -10.23 13.47
CA ALA A 81 -5.09 -11.08 14.27
C ALA A 81 -4.69 -12.56 14.18
N GLY A 82 -4.39 -13.05 12.98
CA GLY A 82 -3.91 -14.43 12.78
C GLY A 82 -2.56 -14.72 13.45
N LYS A 83 -1.61 -13.77 13.40
CA LYS A 83 -0.34 -13.89 14.14
C LYS A 83 -0.55 -13.90 15.65
N SER A 84 -1.45 -13.08 16.17
CA SER A 84 -1.78 -13.07 17.61
C SER A 84 -2.39 -14.41 18.06
N ALA A 85 -3.26 -15.00 17.25
CA ALA A 85 -3.85 -16.31 17.54
C ALA A 85 -2.77 -17.42 17.53
N ALA A 86 -1.90 -17.44 16.52
CA ALA A 86 -0.80 -18.39 16.45
C ALA A 86 0.17 -18.26 17.64
N LEU A 87 0.45 -17.04 18.10
CA LEU A 87 1.34 -16.79 19.25
C LEU A 87 0.70 -17.21 20.58
N ALA A 88 -0.63 -17.04 20.71
CA ALA A 88 -1.39 -17.52 21.85
C ALA A 88 -1.42 -19.06 21.92
N ASP A 89 -1.56 -19.75 20.78
CA ASP A 89 -1.56 -21.23 20.75
C ASP A 89 -0.17 -21.81 20.99
N LEU A 90 0.90 -21.18 20.48
CA LEU A 90 2.28 -21.56 20.85
C LEU A 90 2.52 -21.40 22.36
N SER A 91 2.01 -20.34 22.97
CA SER A 91 2.14 -20.11 24.42
C SER A 91 1.47 -21.22 25.25
N LYS A 92 0.36 -21.79 24.77
CA LYS A 92 -0.29 -22.96 25.43
C LYS A 92 0.54 -24.24 25.29
N LEU A 93 1.19 -24.44 24.14
CA LEU A 93 2.05 -25.59 23.89
C LEU A 93 3.33 -25.58 24.75
N PHE A 94 3.92 -24.40 24.95
CA PHE A 94 5.15 -24.27 25.76
C PHE A 94 4.90 -23.98 27.25
N GLY A 95 3.72 -23.49 27.63
CA GLY A 95 3.36 -23.16 29.01
C GLY A 95 2.94 -24.37 29.87
N ASN A 96 2.41 -25.43 29.26
CA ASN A 96 1.91 -26.61 29.98
C ASN A 96 2.95 -27.70 30.26
N ASN A 97 4.21 -27.53 29.84
CA ASN A 97 5.26 -28.56 30.02
C ASN A 97 6.20 -28.30 31.20
N ARG A 98 5.81 -27.44 32.16
CA ARG A 98 6.59 -27.11 33.37
C ARG A 98 6.05 -27.72 34.67
N ALA A 99 5.04 -28.58 34.61
CA ALA A 99 4.43 -29.23 35.79
C ALA A 99 4.54 -30.76 35.76
N ALA A 100 5.69 -31.28 35.31
CA ALA A 100 6.04 -32.70 35.40
C ALA A 100 7.49 -32.85 35.90
N VAL A 101 7.76 -32.32 37.10
CA VAL A 101 8.84 -32.76 37.99
C VAL A 101 8.32 -32.71 39.41
#